data_AF-A0A1A8DDC6-F1
#
_entry.id   AF-A0A1A8DDC6-F1
#
_cell.length_a   1.000
_cell.length_b   1.000
_cell.length_c   1.000
_cell.angle_alpha   90.00
_cell.angle_beta   90.00
_cell.angle_gamma   90.00
#
_symmetry.space_group_name_H-M   'P 1'
#
loop_
_entity.id
_entity.type
_entity.pdbx_description
1 polymer ?
#
loop_
_entity_poly.entity_id
_entity_poly.type
_entity_poly.pdbx_seq_one_letter_code
_entity_poly.pdbx_strand_id
1 'polypeptide(L)' 'FLKQFKRSNQTLVDDIQRGSGESFGAEPLRDLLKLLPEKDEVKKLKAYRGDISKLSLADSFVYLLIQVPR' A
#
# COMPACT_ATOMS: atom_id res chain seq x y z
N PHE A 1 1.32 9.41 7.00
CA PHE A 1 0.95 9.32 5.58
C PHE A 1 -0.32 8.51 5.32
N LEU A 2 -0.40 7.20 5.59
CA LEU A 2 -1.64 6.48 5.26
C LEU A 2 -2.88 6.96 6.05
N LYS A 3 -2.69 7.44 7.28
CA LYS A 3 -3.77 8.02 8.11
C LYS A 3 -4.37 9.33 7.56
N GLN A 4 -3.67 10.11 6.70
CA GLN A 4 -4.23 11.38 6.17
C GLN A 4 -5.28 11.16 5.09
N PHE A 5 -5.29 9.99 4.45
CA PHE A 5 -6.27 9.72 3.39
C PHE A 5 -7.68 9.54 3.91
N LYS A 6 -7.88 9.32 5.23
CA LYS A 6 -9.18 9.04 5.85
C LYS A 6 -10.01 7.97 5.10
N ARG A 7 -9.33 7.09 4.35
CA ARG A 7 -9.87 6.01 3.51
C ARG A 7 -9.21 4.70 3.90
N SER A 8 -9.81 3.58 3.50
CA SER A 8 -9.23 2.25 3.74
C SER A 8 -8.02 2.02 2.84
N ASN A 9 -7.09 1.18 3.30
CA ASN A 9 -5.94 0.77 2.48
C ASN A 9 -6.39 0.09 1.18
N GLN A 10 -7.51 -0.64 1.19
CA GLN A 10 -8.09 -1.25 0.00
C GLN A 10 -8.48 -0.21 -1.05
N THR A 11 -9.18 0.84 -0.65
CA THR A 11 -9.57 1.91 -1.59
C THR A 11 -8.35 2.60 -2.18
N LEU A 12 -7.32 2.86 -1.37
CA LEU A 12 -6.08 3.47 -1.88
C LEU A 12 -5.40 2.55 -2.91
N VAL A 13 -5.27 1.25 -2.60
CA VAL A 13 -4.64 0.32 -3.53
C VAL A 13 -5.46 0.14 -4.81
N ASP A 14 -6.79 0.11 -4.72
CA ASP A 14 -7.67 0.04 -5.89
C ASP A 14 -7.56 1.32 -6.76
N ASP A 15 -7.54 2.50 -6.14
CA ASP A 15 -7.32 3.76 -6.87
C ASP A 15 -5.96 3.76 -7.59
N ILE A 16 -4.89 3.25 -6.96
CA ILE A 16 -3.56 3.10 -7.58
C ILE A 16 -3.60 2.09 -8.72
N GLN A 17 -4.25 0.94 -8.52
CA GLN A 17 -4.37 -0.12 -9.52
C GLN A 17 -5.14 0.35 -10.76
N ARG A 18 -6.18 1.18 -10.58
CA ARG A 18 -6.96 1.77 -11.66
C ARG A 18 -6.25 2.92 -12.38
N GLY A 19 -5.08 3.34 -11.88
CA GLY A 19 -4.40 4.54 -12.38
C GLY A 19 -5.10 5.84 -11.98
N SER A 20 -6.03 5.81 -11.01
CA SER A 20 -6.76 6.96 -10.48
C SER A 20 -5.90 7.78 -9.50
N GLY A 21 -4.65 8.04 -9.89
CA GLY A 21 -3.70 8.85 -9.12
C GLY A 21 -4.17 10.30 -8.92
N GLU A 22 -5.04 10.80 -9.80
CA GLU A 22 -5.64 12.14 -9.69
C GLU A 22 -6.40 12.33 -8.37
N SER A 23 -6.98 11.26 -7.83
CA SER A 23 -7.71 11.27 -6.55
C SER A 23 -6.81 11.48 -5.33
N PHE A 24 -5.50 11.18 -5.46
CA PHE A 24 -4.52 11.36 -4.40
C PHE A 24 -3.90 12.75 -4.42
N GLY A 25 -3.77 13.35 -5.60
CA GLY A 25 -2.96 14.55 -5.82
C GLY A 25 -1.45 14.25 -5.91
N ALA A 26 -0.70 15.23 -6.41
CA ALA A 26 0.72 15.07 -6.72
C ALA A 26 1.62 14.90 -5.47
N GLU A 27 1.33 15.62 -4.39
CA GLU A 27 2.13 15.54 -3.15
C GLU A 27 1.97 14.17 -2.46
N PRO A 28 0.74 13.65 -2.27
CA PRO A 28 0.60 12.36 -1.63
C PRO A 28 1.17 11.23 -2.49
N LEU A 29 1.03 11.27 -3.83
CA LEU A 29 1.70 10.30 -4.69
C LEU A 29 3.23 10.30 -4.49
N ARG A 30 3.86 11.47 -4.37
CA ARG A 30 5.31 11.55 -4.10
C ARG A 30 5.70 10.93 -2.77
N ASP A 31 4.93 11.18 -1.72
CA ASP A 31 5.21 10.60 -0.41
C ASP A 31 4.89 9.10 -0.36
N LEU A 32 3.89 8.64 -1.12
CA LEU A 32 3.62 7.22 -1.32
C LEU A 32 4.81 6.53 -1.99
N LEU A 33 5.40 7.15 -3.02
CA LEU A 33 6.59 6.63 -3.70
C LEU A 33 7.78 6.48 -2.74
N LYS A 34 7.95 7.41 -1.79
CA LYS A 34 8.99 7.30 -0.74
C LYS A 34 8.71 6.20 0.27
N LEU A 35 7.46 5.79 0.40
CA LEU A 35 7.00 4.73 1.30
C LEU A 35 6.80 3.40 0.58
N LEU A 36 7.22 3.30 -0.69
CA LEU A 36 7.17 2.02 -1.40
C LEU A 36 8.06 1.00 -0.67
N PRO A 37 7.54 -0.21 -0.46
CA PRO A 37 8.28 -1.25 0.22
C PRO A 37 9.48 -1.67 -0.63
N GLU A 38 10.59 -1.95 0.04
CA GLU A 38 11.75 -2.53 -0.64
C GLU A 38 11.43 -3.96 -1.11
N LYS A 39 12.18 -4.44 -2.11
CA LYS A 39 11.99 -5.79 -2.65
C LYS A 39 12.09 -6.88 -1.57
N ASP A 40 12.95 -6.68 -0.58
CA ASP A 40 13.12 -7.62 0.53
C ASP A 40 11.95 -7.57 1.53
N GLU A 41 11.37 -6.40 1.78
CA GLU A 41 10.16 -6.26 2.59
C GLU A 41 8.97 -6.95 1.91
N VAL A 42 8.80 -6.75 0.60
CA VAL A 42 7.79 -7.45 -0.20
C VAL A 42 7.97 -8.97 -0.11
N LYS A 43 9.19 -9.48 -0.20
CA LYS A 43 9.47 -10.92 -0.06
C LYS A 43 9.11 -11.42 1.33
N LYS A 44 9.50 -10.70 2.39
CA LYS A 44 9.16 -11.05 3.77
C LYS A 44 7.66 -11.08 4.00
N LEU A 45 6.93 -10.07 3.52
CA LEU A 45 5.47 -10.02 3.59
C LEU A 45 4.79 -11.12 2.76
N LYS A 46 5.31 -11.46 1.58
CA LYS A 46 4.82 -12.62 0.80
C LYS A 46 5.08 -13.95 1.49
N ALA A 47 6.20 -14.08 2.20
CA ALA A 47 6.56 -15.26 2.97
C ALA A 47 5.87 -15.29 4.35
N TYR A 48 5.22 -14.21 4.77
CA TYR A 48 4.54 -14.12 6.05
C TYR A 48 3.32 -15.05 6.06
N ARG A 49 3.38 -16.06 6.93
CA ARG A 49 2.28 -17.02 7.18
C ARG A 49 1.53 -16.74 8.49
N GLY A 50 1.82 -15.61 9.13
CA GLY A 50 1.12 -15.19 10.34
C GLY A 50 -0.23 -14.56 10.03
N ASP A 51 -0.85 -14.00 11.06
CA ASP A 51 -2.16 -13.35 10.95
C ASP A 51 -2.02 -11.95 10.35
N ILE A 52 -2.52 -11.79 9.13
CA ILE A 52 -2.47 -10.53 8.35
C ILE A 52 -3.23 -9.42 9.10
N SER A 53 -4.23 -9.75 9.91
CA SER A 53 -4.97 -8.75 10.71
C SER A 53 -4.11 -8.07 11.79
N LYS A 54 -2.98 -8.68 12.15
CA LYS A 54 -2.01 -8.13 13.10
C LYS A 54 -0.95 -7.24 12.43
N LEU A 55 -0.94 -7.18 11.11
CA LEU A 55 -0.03 -6.31 10.38
C LEU A 55 -0.32 -4.85 10.70
N SER A 56 0.73 -4.04 10.77
CA SER A 56 0.56 -2.60 10.93
C SER A 56 -0.20 -2.01 9.75
N LEU A 57 -0.67 -0.78 9.89
CA LEU A 57 -1.36 -0.08 8.80
C LEU A 57 -0.47 0.09 7.56
N ALA A 58 0.85 0.20 7.74
CA ALA A 58 1.83 0.24 6.65
C ALA A 58 2.01 -1.14 6.01
N ASP A 59 2.22 -2.17 6.82
CA ASP A 59 2.41 -3.55 6.33
C ASP A 59 1.16 -4.07 5.61
N SER A 60 -0.03 -3.75 6.12
CA SER A 60 -1.30 -4.10 5.47
C SER A 60 -1.45 -3.40 4.12
N PHE A 61 -0.99 -2.16 4.00
CA PHE A 61 -1.00 -1.42 2.73
C PHE A 61 -0.03 -2.03 1.72
N VAL A 62 1.19 -2.33 2.16
CA VAL A 62 2.19 -3.04 1.36
C VAL A 62 1.67 -4.41 0.93
N TYR A 63 1.06 -5.15 1.84
CA TYR A 63 0.45 -6.44 1.57
C TYR A 63 -0.61 -6.33 0.48
N LEU A 64 -1.45 -5.30 0.50
CA LEU A 64 -2.44 -5.10 -0.56
C LEU A 64 -1.78 -4.70 -1.89
N LEU A 65 -0.77 -3.82 -1.87
CA LEU A 65 -0.02 -3.43 -3.06
C LEU A 65 0.63 -4.62 -3.78
N ILE A 66 1.17 -5.59 -3.04
CA ILE A 66 1.84 -6.77 -3.63
C ILE A 66 0.86 -7.79 -4.23
N GLN A 67 -0.44 -7.67 -3.91
CA GLN A 67 -1.52 -8.48 -4.46
C GLN A 67 -2.06 -7.90 -5.76
N VAL A 68 -1.77 -6.62 -6.05
CA VAL A 68 -2.15 -6.00 -7.33
C VAL A 68 -1.37 -6.67 -8.47
N PRO A 69 -2.04 -7.37 -9.40
CA PRO A 69 -1.40 -7.93 -10.56
C PRO A 69 -0.81 -6.81 -11.43
N ARG A 70 0.42 -7.01 -11.89
CA ARG A 70 1.13 -6.09 -12.80
C ARG A 70 0.62 -6.21 -14.23
#